data_AF-I6CGQ7-F1
#
_entry.id   AF-I6CGQ7-F1
#
_cell.length_a   1.000
_cell.length_b   1.000
_cell.length_c   1.000
_cell.angle_alpha   90.00
_cell.angle_beta   90.00
_cell.angle_gamma   90.00
#
_symmetry.space_group_name_H-M   'P 1'
#
loop_
_entity.id
_entity.type
_entity.pdbx_description
1 polymer ?
#
loop_
_entity_poly.entity_id
_entity_poly.type
_entity_poly.pdbx_seq_one_letter_code
_entity_poly.pdbx_strand_id
1 'polypeptide(L)'
;MSHLDNGFRSLTLQRFPATDDVNPLQAWEAADEYLLQQLDDTEIRGPVLILNDAFGALSCALAEHKPYSIGDSYISELATRENLRLNGIDESSVKFLDSTADYP
;
A
#
# COMPACT_ATOMS: atom_id res chain seq x y z
N MET A 1 -17.00 16.04 16.78
CA MET A 1 -17.04 14.73 16.08
C MET A 1 -15.86 14.76 15.14
N SER A 2 -14.77 14.09 15.54
CA SER A 2 -13.53 14.01 14.80
C SER A 2 -13.78 13.29 13.48
N HIS A 3 -13.45 13.94 12.37
CA HIS A 3 -13.30 13.27 11.09
C HIS A 3 -12.21 12.21 11.26
N LEU A 4 -12.59 10.94 11.22
CA LEU A 4 -11.67 9.87 10.85
C LEU A 4 -11.36 10.12 9.37
N ASP A 5 -10.20 10.70 9.11
CA ASP A 5 -9.62 10.67 7.77
C ASP A 5 -9.22 9.21 7.52
N ASN A 6 -10.16 8.40 6.99
CA ASN A 6 -9.91 6.99 6.68
C ASN A 6 -8.66 6.92 5.78
N GLY A 7 -7.65 6.13 6.17
CA GLY A 7 -6.29 6.16 5.62
C GLY A 7 -6.16 6.13 4.08
N PHE A 8 -7.12 5.54 3.36
CA PHE A 8 -7.12 5.53 1.89
C PHE A 8 -7.93 6.65 1.22
N ARG A 9 -8.77 7.40 1.94
CA ARG A 9 -9.68 8.40 1.34
C ARG A 9 -8.96 9.61 0.73
N SER A 10 -7.72 9.86 1.13
CA SER A 10 -6.86 10.87 0.52
C SER A 10 -6.01 10.33 -0.63
N LEU A 11 -5.93 8.99 -0.79
CA LEU A 11 -5.07 8.36 -1.78
C LEU A 11 -5.85 8.06 -3.07
N THR A 12 -5.25 8.42 -4.19
CA THR A 12 -5.69 8.00 -5.52
C THR A 12 -5.02 6.68 -5.86
N LEU A 13 -5.76 5.57 -5.81
CA LEU A 13 -5.25 4.23 -6.06
C LEU A 13 -5.93 3.59 -7.28
N GLN A 14 -5.14 2.96 -8.13
CA GLN A 14 -5.58 2.28 -9.35
C GLN A 14 -5.08 0.83 -9.38
N ARG A 15 -5.86 -0.03 -10.04
CA ARG A 15 -5.42 -1.39 -10.38
C ARG A 15 -4.38 -1.35 -11.50
N PHE A 16 -3.70 -2.47 -11.70
CA PHE A 16 -2.75 -2.63 -12.80
C PHE A 16 -3.05 -3.88 -13.64
N PRO A 17 -3.29 -3.74 -14.95
CA PRO A 17 -3.51 -2.48 -15.68
C PRO A 17 -4.72 -1.70 -15.14
N ALA A 18 -4.74 -0.38 -15.37
CA ALA A 18 -5.85 0.46 -14.96
C ALA A 18 -7.16 -0.06 -15.56
N THR A 19 -8.18 -0.18 -14.71
CA THR A 19 -9.54 -0.58 -15.10
C THR A 19 -10.41 0.65 -15.29
N ASP A 20 -11.45 0.53 -16.11
CA ASP A 20 -12.44 1.59 -16.31
C ASP A 20 -13.37 1.74 -15.10
N ASP A 21 -14.04 2.90 -15.03
CA ASP A 21 -14.93 3.29 -13.93
C ASP A 21 -16.16 2.39 -13.77
N VAL A 22 -16.37 1.46 -14.71
CA VAL A 22 -17.47 0.49 -14.74
C VAL A 22 -17.11 -0.79 -13.98
N ASN A 23 -15.83 -1.01 -13.68
CA ASN A 23 -15.37 -2.18 -12.97
C ASN A 23 -15.52 -1.98 -11.45
N PRO A 24 -16.27 -2.86 -10.74
CA PRO A 24 -16.42 -2.74 -9.29
C PRO A 24 -15.13 -3.00 -8.52
N LEU A 25 -14.10 -3.56 -9.17
CA LEU A 25 -12.83 -3.90 -8.53
C LEU A 25 -12.01 -2.64 -8.28
N GLN A 26 -11.77 -2.36 -7.00
CA GLN A 26 -10.87 -1.31 -6.55
C GLN A 26 -9.43 -1.82 -6.45
N ALA A 27 -8.50 -0.89 -6.25
CA ALA A 27 -7.08 -1.17 -5.98
C ALA A 27 -6.80 -1.60 -4.52
N TRP A 28 -7.83 -1.54 -3.67
CA TRP A 28 -7.81 -1.92 -2.27
C TRP A 28 -9.13 -2.61 -1.94
N GLU A 29 -9.17 -3.36 -0.84
CA GLU A 29 -10.37 -4.00 -0.32
C GLU A 29 -10.57 -3.75 1.17
N ALA A 30 -11.71 -4.14 1.72
CA ALA A 30 -12.04 -3.91 3.12
C ALA A 30 -11.02 -4.52 4.10
N ALA A 31 -10.28 -5.56 3.68
CA ALA A 31 -9.20 -6.14 4.48
C ALA A 31 -8.03 -5.16 4.66
N ASP A 32 -7.64 -4.43 3.61
CA ASP A 32 -6.59 -3.43 3.68
C ASP A 32 -6.98 -2.29 4.63
N GLU A 33 -8.22 -1.82 4.53
CA GLU A 33 -8.72 -0.74 5.40
C GLU A 33 -8.77 -1.21 6.85
N TYR A 34 -9.20 -2.45 7.09
CA TYR A 34 -9.25 -3.02 8.42
C TYR A 34 -7.87 -3.17 9.05
N LEU A 35 -6.84 -3.52 8.26
CA LEU A 35 -5.44 -3.58 8.72
C LEU A 35 -4.94 -2.20 9.16
N LEU A 36 -5.19 -1.15 8.38
CA LEU A 36 -4.81 0.22 8.76
C LEU A 36 -5.52 0.68 10.03
N GLN A 37 -6.80 0.36 10.20
CA GLN A 37 -7.54 0.70 11.42
C GLN A 37 -6.94 0.09 12.69
N GLN A 38 -6.26 -1.06 12.60
CA GLN A 38 -5.56 -1.63 13.76
C GLN A 38 -4.33 -0.81 14.17
N LEU A 39 -3.84 0.06 13.28
CA LEU A 39 -2.65 0.88 13.48
C LEU A 39 -2.98 2.31 13.96
N ASP A 40 -4.24 2.76 13.87
CA ASP A 40 -4.65 4.14 14.22
C ASP A 40 -4.23 4.55 15.66
N ASP A 41 -4.36 3.63 16.62
CA ASP A 41 -3.99 3.85 18.03
C ASP A 41 -2.66 3.17 18.41
N THR A 42 -1.88 2.71 17.42
CA THR A 42 -0.62 1.97 17.63
C THR A 42 0.58 2.80 17.21
N GLU A 43 1.55 2.98 18.10
CA GLU A 43 2.85 3.53 17.71
C GLU A 43 3.63 2.52 16.86
N ILE A 44 3.79 2.80 15.58
CA ILE A 44 4.56 1.96 14.65
C ILE A 44 6.05 2.06 14.99
N ARG A 45 6.65 0.92 15.35
CA ARG A 45 8.08 0.81 15.69
C ARG A 45 8.77 -0.24 14.83
N GLY A 46 9.97 0.08 14.38
CA GLY A 46 10.82 -0.84 13.61
C GLY A 46 10.46 -0.92 12.13
N PRO A 47 11.03 -1.90 11.41
CA PRO A 47 10.71 -2.16 10.01
C PRO A 47 9.24 -2.56 9.85
N VAL A 48 8.52 -1.88 8.96
CA VAL A 48 7.17 -2.29 8.55
C VAL A 48 7.31 -3.27 7.40
N LEU A 49 6.81 -4.50 7.60
CA LEU A 49 6.81 -5.54 6.56
C LEU A 49 5.37 -5.73 6.07
N ILE A 50 5.15 -5.52 4.78
CA ILE A 50 3.87 -5.67 4.12
C ILE A 50 4.00 -6.82 3.12
N LEU A 51 3.21 -7.87 3.30
CA LEU A 51 3.28 -9.07 2.45
C LEU A 51 2.09 -9.10 1.50
N ASN A 52 2.36 -9.36 0.22
CA ASN A 52 1.35 -9.57 -0.83
C ASN A 52 0.35 -8.41 -0.99
N ASP A 53 0.83 -7.17 -0.87
CA ASP A 53 0.05 -5.97 -1.18
C ASP A 53 -0.18 -5.87 -2.69
N ALA A 54 -1.39 -6.25 -3.11
CA ALA A 54 -1.68 -6.55 -4.51
C ALA A 54 -1.45 -5.37 -5.46
N PHE A 55 -1.79 -4.15 -5.01
CA PHE A 55 -1.65 -2.91 -5.80
C PHE A 55 -0.95 -1.79 -5.03
N GLY A 56 -0.35 -2.07 -3.88
CA GLY A 56 0.41 -1.07 -3.14
C GLY A 56 -0.44 -0.19 -2.22
N ALA A 57 -1.66 -0.60 -1.86
CA ALA A 57 -2.55 0.22 -1.04
C ALA A 57 -1.89 0.50 0.31
N LEU A 58 -1.59 -0.56 1.07
CA LEU A 58 -0.93 -0.46 2.38
C LEU A 58 0.45 0.19 2.27
N SER A 59 1.19 -0.12 1.21
CA SER A 59 2.51 0.45 0.95
C SER A 59 2.47 1.96 0.74
N CYS A 60 1.46 2.48 0.03
CA CYS A 60 1.23 3.91 -0.13
C CYS A 60 0.81 4.56 1.18
N ALA A 61 -0.14 3.96 1.92
CA ALA A 61 -0.62 4.51 3.18
C ALA A 61 0.46 4.58 4.27
N LEU A 62 1.38 3.61 4.29
CA LEU A 62 2.44 3.53 5.28
C LEU A 62 3.80 4.04 4.76
N ALA A 63 3.83 4.73 3.62
CA ALA A 63 5.06 5.15 2.95
C ALA A 63 6.00 5.99 3.85
N GLU A 64 5.45 6.79 4.77
CA GLU A 64 6.24 7.57 5.75
C GLU A 64 7.12 6.68 6.65
N HIS A 65 6.70 5.45 6.90
CA HIS A 65 7.43 4.46 7.70
C HIS A 65 8.46 3.65 6.91
N LYS A 66 8.62 3.97 5.62
CA LYS A 66 9.54 3.30 4.69
C LYS A 66 9.41 1.77 4.67
N PRO A 67 8.21 1.24 4.34
CA PRO A 67 7.92 -0.18 4.46
C PRO A 67 8.72 -1.02 3.46
N TYR A 68 8.87 -2.29 3.82
CA TYR A 68 9.30 -3.34 2.91
C TYR A 68 8.06 -4.04 2.35
N SER A 69 7.84 -3.91 1.05
CA SER A 69 6.80 -4.64 0.31
C SER A 69 7.40 -5.94 -0.19
N ILE A 70 6.93 -7.05 0.37
CA ILE A 70 7.45 -8.39 0.13
C ILE A 70 6.41 -9.19 -0.65
N GLY A 71 6.82 -9.82 -1.74
CA GLY A 71 5.95 -10.67 -2.53
C GLY A 71 6.69 -11.40 -3.65
N ASP A 72 5.96 -12.15 -4.47
CA ASP A 72 6.46 -12.82 -5.68
C ASP A 72 5.87 -12.26 -6.98
N SER A 73 5.17 -11.12 -6.89
CA SER A 73 4.44 -10.51 -7.98
C SER A 73 5.09 -9.20 -8.42
N TYR A 74 5.80 -9.24 -9.55
CA TYR A 74 6.33 -8.03 -10.18
C TYR A 74 5.20 -7.09 -10.67
N ILE A 75 4.01 -7.63 -10.97
CA ILE A 75 2.83 -6.82 -11.29
C ILE A 75 2.40 -5.98 -10.08
N SER A 76 2.49 -6.53 -8.87
CA SER A 76 2.18 -5.81 -7.63
C SER A 76 3.21 -4.72 -7.34
N GLU A 77 4.49 -4.96 -7.63
CA GLU A 77 5.52 -3.92 -7.58
C GLU A 77 5.23 -2.79 -8.58
N LEU A 78 4.93 -3.11 -9.84
CA LEU A 78 4.59 -2.11 -10.85
C LEU A 78 3.36 -1.28 -10.47
N ALA A 79 2.32 -1.94 -9.96
CA ALA A 79 1.12 -1.28 -9.46
C ALA A 79 1.43 -0.34 -8.29
N THR A 80 2.24 -0.80 -7.33
CA THR A 80 2.66 -0.01 -6.18
C THR A 80 3.43 1.22 -6.61
N ARG A 81 4.40 1.08 -7.52
CA ARG A 81 5.17 2.22 -8.05
C ARG A 81 4.28 3.24 -8.73
N GLU A 82 3.30 2.79 -9.50
CA GLU A 82 2.36 3.70 -10.15
C GLU A 82 1.48 4.42 -9.13
N ASN A 83 0.95 3.72 -8.14
CA ASN A 83 0.16 4.32 -7.08
C ASN A 83 0.97 5.29 -6.20
N LEU A 84 2.26 5.03 -5.96
CA LEU A 84 3.15 5.99 -5.32
C LEU A 84 3.26 7.28 -6.15
N ARG A 85 3.47 7.17 -7.46
CA ARG A 85 3.54 8.33 -8.37
C ARG A 85 2.24 9.12 -8.40
N LEU A 86 1.09 8.44 -8.48
CA LEU A 86 -0.23 9.09 -8.49
C LEU A 86 -0.47 9.93 -7.23
N ASN A 87 0.14 9.56 -6.11
CA ASN A 87 0.03 10.27 -4.83
C ASN A 87 1.22 11.21 -4.55
N GLY A 88 2.13 11.40 -5.51
CA GLY A 88 3.31 12.25 -5.33
C GLY A 88 4.30 11.73 -4.28
N ILE A 89 4.27 10.43 -3.99
CA ILE A 89 5.15 9.76 -3.03
C ILE A 89 6.39 9.27 -3.78
N ASP A 90 7.58 9.50 -3.22
CA ASP A 90 8.84 9.03 -3.80
C ASP A 90 8.87 7.50 -3.81
N GLU A 91 9.19 6.88 -4.96
CA GLU A 91 9.29 5.42 -5.09
C GLU A 91 10.32 4.79 -4.15
N SER A 92 11.35 5.55 -3.74
CA SER A 92 12.34 5.10 -2.76
C SER A 92 11.79 5.01 -1.32
N SER A 93 10.55 5.47 -1.09
CA SER A 93 9.85 5.30 0.18
C SER A 93 9.44 3.86 0.40
N VAL A 94 9.33 3.03 -0.63
CA VAL A 94 8.98 1.60 -0.48
C VAL A 94 10.14 0.75 -0.99
N LYS A 95 10.55 -0.24 -0.18
CA LYS A 95 11.59 -1.19 -0.56
C LYS A 95 10.92 -2.50 -0.98
N PHE A 96 11.21 -2.95 -2.20
CA PHE A 96 10.67 -4.22 -2.69
C PHE A 96 11.64 -5.35 -2.40
N LEU A 97 11.11 -6.46 -1.88
CA LEU A 97 11.86 -7.69 -1.59
C LEU A 97 11.10 -8.89 -2.17
N ASP A 98 11.86 -9.84 -2.72
CA ASP A 98 11.30 -11.12 -3.15
C ASP A 98 10.85 -11.95 -1.94
N SER A 99 9.88 -12.83 -2.15
CA SER A 99 9.31 -13.73 -1.11
C SER A 99 10.33 -14.67 -0.44
N THR A 100 11.54 -14.79 -0.99
CA THR A 100 12.63 -15.63 -0.48
C THR A 100 13.84 -14.83 0.03
N ALA A 101 13.76 -13.50 0.02
CA ALA A 101 14.82 -12.65 0.53
C ALA A 101 14.88 -12.69 2.07
N ASP A 102 16.06 -12.38 2.62
CA ASP A 102 16.23 -12.23 4.07
C ASP A 102 15.44 -11.02 4.59
N TYR A 103 14.76 -11.17 5.72
CA TYR A 103 14.02 -10.09 6.37
C TYR A 103 14.95 -9.17 7.18
N PRO A 104 14.68 -7.85 7.17
CA PRO A 104 15.48 -6.85 7.88
C PRO A 104 15.28 -6.83 9.39
#